data_AF-A0A1V5PT89-F1
#
_entry.id   AF-A0A1V5PT89-F1
#
_cell.length_a   1.000
_cell.length_b   1.000
_cell.length_c   1.000
_cell.angle_alpha   90.00
_cell.angle_beta   90.00
_cell.angle_gamma   90.00
#
_symmetry.space_group_name_H-M   'P 1'
#
loop_
_entity.id
_entity.type
_entity.pdbx_description
1 polymer ?
#
loop_
_entity_poly.entity_id
_entity_poly.type
_entity_poly.pdbx_seq_one_letter_code
_entity_poly.pdbx_strand_id
1 'polypeptide(L)'
;MNLRNMGSVVGLIVGIIVSVFVVRAMNKDGKYKTKYDEMQKIARGHAYRYAYWTLVGYEALFLILEAMGIPKFFDSYTTQFIGLIISVMVQASYCIWNNAYIGLNTNPKRFAIISIWIGIMNFVIGLSWLIRSGFLVNGVVHESAINLAVAICFVIMGIELFIKWNMDRKESESEEE
;
A
#
# COMPACT_ATOMS: atom_id res chain seq x y z
N MET A 1 -30.98 3.41 -1.88
CA MET A 1 -29.58 3.24 -1.45
C MET A 1 -29.46 3.87 -0.06
N ASN A 2 -29.07 3.10 0.97
CA ASN A 2 -29.06 3.62 2.35
C ASN A 2 -27.94 4.66 2.54
N LEU A 3 -28.11 5.59 3.49
CA LEU A 3 -27.19 6.71 3.75
C LEU A 3 -25.73 6.25 3.91
N ARG A 4 -25.51 5.08 4.53
CA ARG A 4 -24.18 4.46 4.67
C ARG A 4 -23.56 4.11 3.30
N ASN A 5 -24.34 3.50 2.41
CA ASN A 5 -23.86 3.12 1.08
C ASN A 5 -23.56 4.37 0.24
N MET A 6 -24.35 5.45 0.41
CA MET A 6 -24.07 6.75 -0.21
C MET A 6 -22.78 7.37 0.33
N GLY A 7 -22.57 7.31 1.65
CA GLY A 7 -21.33 7.73 2.29
C GLY A 7 -20.11 7.00 1.75
N SER A 8 -20.16 5.68 1.61
CA SER A 8 -19.06 4.88 1.05
C SER A 8 -18.74 5.24 -0.40
N VAL A 9 -19.75 5.43 -1.24
CA VAL A 9 -19.56 5.83 -2.65
C VAL A 9 -18.98 7.23 -2.77
N VAL A 10 -19.50 8.19 -2.00
CA VAL A 10 -18.94 9.55 -1.95
C VAL A 10 -17.49 9.53 -1.46
N GLY A 11 -17.20 8.74 -0.41
CA GLY A 11 -15.84 8.56 0.11
C GLY A 11 -14.87 8.02 -0.94
N LEU A 12 -15.29 7.01 -1.71
CA LEU A 12 -14.50 6.46 -2.82
C LEU A 12 -14.22 7.51 -3.91
N ILE A 13 -15.24 8.26 -4.33
CA ILE A 13 -15.10 9.32 -5.35
C ILE A 13 -14.13 10.41 -4.86
N VAL A 14 -14.31 10.88 -3.63
CA VAL A 14 -13.41 11.88 -3.03
C VAL A 14 -11.99 11.33 -2.92
N GLY A 15 -11.82 10.07 -2.52
CA GLY A 15 -10.53 9.40 -2.45
C GLY A 15 -9.80 9.38 -3.80
N ILE A 16 -10.52 9.04 -4.88
CA ILE A 16 -9.98 9.06 -6.25
C ILE A 16 -9.57 10.48 -6.63
N ILE A 17 -10.42 11.49 -6.40
CA ILE A 17 -10.13 12.88 -6.73
C ILE A 17 -8.88 13.36 -5.97
N VAL A 18 -8.82 13.12 -4.66
CA VAL A 18 -7.66 13.46 -3.81
C VAL A 18 -6.39 12.77 -4.32
N SER A 19 -6.47 11.49 -4.72
CA SER A 19 -5.31 10.76 -5.26
C SER A 19 -4.71 11.44 -6.50
N VAL A 20 -5.55 11.99 -7.38
CA VAL A 20 -5.12 12.70 -8.59
C VAL A 20 -4.38 13.99 -8.23
N PHE A 21 -4.88 14.75 -7.25
CA PHE A 21 -4.21 15.96 -6.76
C PHE A 21 -2.91 15.65 -6.03
N VAL A 22 -2.86 14.55 -5.27
CA VAL A 22 -1.65 14.07 -4.60
C VAL A 22 -0.56 13.73 -5.62
N VAL A 23 -0.90 13.01 -6.69
CA VAL A 23 0.04 12.72 -7.80
C VAL A 23 0.59 14.01 -8.42
N ARG A 24 -0.30 14.98 -8.69
CA ARG A 24 0.12 16.29 -9.20
C ARG A 24 1.08 17.00 -8.25
N ALA A 25 0.81 17.01 -6.95
CA ALA A 25 1.64 17.68 -5.96
C ALA A 25 3.04 17.06 -5.82
N MET A 26 3.13 15.73 -5.96
CA MET A 26 4.39 14.97 -5.90
C MET A 26 5.30 15.22 -7.11
N ASN A 27 4.71 15.43 -8.29
CA ASN A 27 5.48 15.62 -9.52
C ASN A 27 6.05 17.05 -9.63
N LYS A 28 7.35 17.13 -9.93
CA LYS A 28 8.12 18.38 -10.10
C LYS A 28 7.54 19.25 -11.22
N ASP A 29 7.03 18.62 -12.27
CA ASP A 29 6.41 19.30 -13.43
C ASP A 29 4.89 19.53 -13.27
N GLY A 30 4.32 19.20 -12.10
CA GLY A 30 2.90 19.38 -11.80
C GLY A 30 1.96 18.55 -12.68
N LYS A 31 2.47 17.54 -13.41
CA LYS A 31 1.63 16.70 -14.27
C LYS A 31 0.94 15.61 -13.46
N TYR A 32 -0.27 15.26 -13.89
CA TYR A 32 -1.07 14.17 -13.32
C TYR A 32 -0.58 12.75 -13.68
N LYS A 33 0.54 12.66 -14.40
CA LYS A 33 1.16 11.40 -14.80
C LYS A 33 2.62 11.37 -14.36
N THR A 34 2.98 10.32 -13.63
CA THR A 34 4.37 10.02 -13.30
C THR A 34 5.09 9.39 -14.49
N LYS A 35 6.32 9.83 -14.76
CA LYS A 35 7.16 9.36 -15.86
C LYS A 35 8.17 8.35 -15.34
N TYR A 36 8.38 7.31 -16.14
CA TYR A 36 9.32 6.22 -15.89
C TYR A 36 10.08 5.96 -17.20
N ASP A 37 11.36 5.63 -17.11
CA ASP A 37 12.12 5.13 -18.25
C ASP A 37 11.74 3.68 -18.60
N GLU A 38 12.34 3.12 -19.66
CA GLU A 38 12.03 1.77 -20.13
C GLU A 38 12.40 0.68 -19.11
N MET A 39 13.51 0.83 -18.39
CA MET A 39 13.94 -0.15 -17.37
C MET A 39 12.98 -0.14 -16.17
N GLN A 40 12.58 1.05 -15.70
CA GLN A 40 11.58 1.20 -14.65
C GLN A 40 10.23 0.64 -15.07
N LYS A 41 9.80 0.82 -16.33
CA LYS A 41 8.56 0.22 -16.83
C LYS A 41 8.61 -1.32 -16.84
N ILE A 42 9.72 -1.90 -17.27
CA ILE A 42 9.94 -3.36 -17.24
C ILE A 42 9.85 -3.87 -15.80
N ALA A 43 10.60 -3.27 -14.87
CA ALA A 43 10.58 -3.62 -13.46
C ALA A 43 9.17 -3.51 -12.85
N ARG A 44 8.43 -2.45 -13.16
CA ARG A 44 7.02 -2.30 -12.73
C ARG A 44 6.12 -3.36 -13.34
N GLY A 45 6.34 -3.76 -14.59
CA GLY A 45 5.62 -4.86 -15.23
C GLY A 45 5.78 -6.17 -14.47
N HIS A 46 7.01 -6.50 -14.05
CA HIS A 46 7.27 -7.63 -13.16
C HIS A 46 6.59 -7.46 -11.80
N ALA A 47 6.68 -6.26 -11.20
CA ALA A 47 6.02 -5.96 -9.93
C ALA A 47 4.50 -6.20 -9.98
N TYR A 48 3.82 -5.72 -11.04
CA TYR A 48 2.39 -5.95 -11.23
C TYR A 48 2.07 -7.42 -11.41
N ARG A 49 2.92 -8.18 -12.13
CA ARG A 49 2.75 -9.62 -12.29
C ARG A 49 2.86 -10.35 -10.93
N TYR A 50 3.84 -10.03 -10.11
CA TYR A 50 4.00 -10.65 -8.79
C TYR A 50 2.83 -10.30 -7.87
N ALA A 51 2.44 -9.03 -7.82
CA ALA A 51 1.28 -8.57 -7.05
C ALA A 51 -0.01 -9.28 -7.44
N TYR A 52 -0.26 -9.43 -8.75
CA TYR A 52 -1.41 -10.16 -9.27
C TYR A 52 -1.43 -11.62 -8.79
N TRP A 53 -0.32 -12.35 -8.96
CA TRP A 53 -0.27 -13.75 -8.52
C TRP A 53 -0.32 -13.90 -7.00
N THR A 54 0.21 -12.95 -6.24
CA THR A 54 0.03 -12.89 -4.78
C THR A 54 -1.44 -12.77 -4.41
N LEU A 55 -2.20 -11.89 -5.08
CA LEU A 55 -3.64 -11.72 -4.82
C LEU A 55 -4.42 -12.99 -5.20
N VAL A 56 -4.16 -13.56 -6.38
CA VAL A 56 -4.80 -14.80 -6.82
C VAL A 56 -4.54 -15.94 -5.83
N GLY A 57 -3.29 -16.09 -5.38
CA GLY A 57 -2.93 -17.10 -4.38
C GLY A 57 -3.61 -16.87 -3.03
N TYR A 58 -3.71 -15.62 -2.59
CA TYR A 58 -4.42 -15.24 -1.36
C TYR A 58 -5.91 -15.59 -1.43
N GLU A 59 -6.60 -15.19 -2.51
CA GLU A 59 -8.02 -15.50 -2.69
C GLU A 59 -8.26 -17.01 -2.81
N ALA A 60 -7.43 -17.72 -3.58
CA ALA A 60 -7.52 -19.17 -3.69
C ALA A 60 -7.35 -19.87 -2.34
N LEU A 61 -6.41 -19.40 -1.50
CA LEU A 61 -6.21 -19.91 -0.15
C LEU A 61 -7.47 -19.73 0.69
N PHE A 62 -8.06 -18.53 0.73
CA PHE A 62 -9.27 -18.29 1.52
C PHE A 62 -10.49 -19.06 1.03
N LEU A 63 -10.62 -19.25 -0.29
CA LEU A 63 -11.66 -20.12 -0.87
C LEU A 63 -11.48 -21.59 -0.44
N ILE A 64 -10.24 -22.10 -0.42
CA ILE A 64 -9.94 -23.46 0.05
C ILE A 64 -10.26 -23.59 1.55
N LEU A 65 -9.84 -22.63 2.37
CA LEU A 65 -10.13 -22.63 3.81
C LEU A 65 -11.65 -22.65 4.08
N GLU A 66 -12.42 -21.86 3.31
CA GLU A 66 -13.87 -21.86 3.39
C GLU A 66 -14.48 -23.21 2.97
N ALA A 67 -13.99 -23.81 1.88
CA ALA A 67 -14.43 -25.14 1.43
C ALA A 67 -14.13 -26.26 2.45
N MET A 68 -13.06 -26.10 3.24
CA MET A 68 -12.68 -27.01 4.32
C MET A 68 -13.46 -26.77 5.62
N GLY A 69 -14.34 -25.76 5.68
CA GLY A 69 -15.10 -25.41 6.88
C GLY A 69 -14.25 -24.80 7.99
N ILE A 70 -13.08 -24.24 7.67
CA ILE A 70 -12.22 -23.58 8.65
C ILE A 70 -12.86 -22.24 9.07
N PRO A 71 -12.95 -21.94 10.38
CA PRO A 71 -13.53 -20.67 10.86
C PRO A 71 -12.84 -19.44 10.27
N LYS A 72 -13.63 -18.41 9.95
CA LYS A 72 -13.11 -17.15 9.41
C LYS A 72 -12.34 -16.40 10.51
N PHE A 73 -11.13 -15.96 10.19
CA PHE A 73 -10.30 -15.11 11.06
C PHE A 73 -10.64 -13.62 10.94
N PHE A 74 -11.07 -13.21 9.74
CA PHE A 74 -11.42 -11.85 9.39
C PHE A 74 -12.88 -11.81 8.92
N ASP A 75 -13.57 -10.69 9.09
CA ASP A 75 -14.83 -10.48 8.39
C ASP A 75 -14.58 -10.42 6.86
N SER A 76 -15.64 -10.63 6.06
CA SER A 76 -15.51 -10.71 4.60
C SER A 76 -14.88 -9.45 3.97
N TYR A 77 -15.17 -8.25 4.48
CA TYR A 77 -14.60 -7.01 3.97
C TYR A 77 -13.10 -6.93 4.32
N THR A 78 -12.75 -7.26 5.56
CA THR A 78 -11.38 -7.29 6.05
C THR A 78 -10.53 -8.32 5.32
N THR A 79 -11.04 -9.54 5.06
CA THR A 79 -10.35 -10.56 4.26
C THR A 79 -9.91 -9.99 2.91
N GLN A 80 -10.84 -9.40 2.16
CA GLN A 80 -10.57 -8.89 0.82
C GLN A 80 -9.56 -7.73 0.83
N PHE A 81 -9.69 -6.81 1.79
CA PHE A 81 -8.76 -5.69 1.92
C PHE A 81 -7.34 -6.13 2.33
N ILE A 82 -7.20 -7.13 3.20
CA ILE A 82 -5.88 -7.66 3.58
C ILE A 82 -5.19 -8.29 2.36
N GLY A 83 -5.92 -9.03 1.52
CA GLY A 83 -5.38 -9.55 0.26
C GLY A 83 -4.84 -8.46 -0.67
N LEU A 84 -5.62 -7.38 -0.83
CA LEU A 84 -5.19 -6.21 -1.61
C LEU A 84 -3.95 -5.53 -1.00
N ILE A 85 -3.90 -5.37 0.33
CA ILE A 85 -2.77 -4.76 1.03
C ILE A 85 -1.49 -5.58 0.81
N ILE A 86 -1.55 -6.91 0.98
CA ILE A 86 -0.41 -7.80 0.78
C ILE A 86 0.07 -7.73 -0.69
N SER A 87 -0.85 -7.74 -1.65
CA SER A 87 -0.55 -7.62 -3.08
C SER A 87 0.16 -6.30 -3.41
N VAL A 88 -0.35 -5.17 -2.91
CA VAL A 88 0.25 -3.84 -3.09
C VAL A 88 1.62 -3.76 -2.41
N MET A 89 1.80 -4.40 -1.25
CA MET A 89 3.11 -4.47 -0.60
C MET A 89 4.12 -5.21 -1.45
N VAL A 90 3.79 -6.39 -1.97
CA VAL A 90 4.68 -7.13 -2.88
C VAL A 90 5.05 -6.29 -4.11
N GLN A 91 4.08 -5.57 -4.67
CA GLN A 91 4.32 -4.66 -5.79
C GLN A 91 5.31 -3.55 -5.42
N ALA A 92 5.07 -2.86 -4.29
CA ALA A 92 5.84 -1.72 -3.84
C ALA A 92 7.28 -2.14 -3.48
N SER A 93 7.43 -3.19 -2.69
CA SER A 93 8.71 -3.78 -2.31
C SER A 93 9.53 -4.13 -3.53
N TYR A 94 8.95 -4.84 -4.51
CA TYR A 94 9.66 -5.16 -5.76
C TYR A 94 10.10 -3.89 -6.51
N CYS A 95 9.25 -2.87 -6.59
CA CYS A 95 9.61 -1.60 -7.22
C CYS A 95 10.72 -0.86 -6.46
N ILE A 96 10.76 -0.93 -5.12
CA ILE A 96 11.80 -0.30 -4.30
C ILE A 96 13.15 -0.96 -4.59
N TRP A 97 13.20 -2.30 -4.50
CA TRP A 97 14.43 -3.06 -4.72
C TRP A 97 14.98 -2.97 -6.15
N ASN A 98 14.11 -2.68 -7.14
CA ASN A 98 14.49 -2.52 -8.54
C ASN A 98 14.52 -1.05 -9.01
N ASN A 99 14.64 -0.08 -8.09
CA ASN A 99 14.77 1.35 -8.41
C ASN A 99 13.66 1.91 -9.33
N ALA A 100 12.45 1.35 -9.25
CA ALA A 100 11.29 1.67 -10.07
C ALA A 100 10.09 2.24 -9.27
N TYR A 101 10.30 2.49 -7.98
CA TYR A 101 9.27 3.02 -7.08
C TYR A 101 9.01 4.51 -7.31
N ILE A 102 10.08 5.32 -7.30
CA ILE A 102 10.01 6.78 -7.52
C ILE A 102 10.19 7.09 -9.01
N GLY A 103 9.28 7.85 -9.60
CA GLY A 103 9.36 8.24 -11.01
C GLY A 103 10.33 9.39 -11.27
N LEU A 104 10.75 9.54 -12.52
CA LEU A 104 11.75 10.53 -12.98
C LEU A 104 11.31 11.98 -12.72
N ASN A 105 10.03 12.27 -12.89
CA ASN A 105 9.47 13.59 -12.62
C ASN A 105 8.94 13.74 -11.19
N THR A 106 9.08 12.74 -10.32
CA THR A 106 8.63 12.81 -8.93
C THR A 106 9.69 13.48 -8.06
N ASN A 107 9.28 14.32 -7.11
CA ASN A 107 10.18 14.85 -6.10
C ASN A 107 10.27 13.87 -4.91
N PRO A 108 11.44 13.23 -4.66
CA PRO A 108 11.58 12.23 -3.60
C PRO A 108 11.21 12.75 -2.21
N LYS A 109 11.56 14.01 -1.89
CA LYS A 109 11.23 14.62 -0.59
C LYS A 109 9.71 14.80 -0.43
N ARG A 110 9.02 15.31 -1.46
CA ARG A 110 7.55 15.45 -1.41
C ARG A 110 6.86 14.10 -1.31
N PHE A 111 7.33 13.12 -2.07
CA PHE A 111 6.82 11.76 -2.02
C PHE A 111 6.98 11.14 -0.62
N ALA A 112 8.15 11.26 -0.01
CA ALA A 112 8.42 10.77 1.34
C ALA A 112 7.54 11.46 2.39
N ILE A 113 7.42 12.80 2.33
CA ILE A 113 6.56 13.57 3.24
C ILE A 113 5.10 13.09 3.16
N ILE A 114 4.55 12.98 1.95
CA ILE A 114 3.17 12.52 1.75
C ILE A 114 3.00 11.08 2.25
N SER A 115 3.94 10.19 1.96
CA SER A 115 3.89 8.80 2.43
C SER A 115 3.90 8.71 3.95
N ILE A 116 4.76 9.50 4.63
CA ILE A 116 4.81 9.58 6.09
C ILE A 116 3.48 10.11 6.64
N TRP A 117 2.91 11.16 6.05
CA TRP A 117 1.61 11.70 6.48
C TRP A 117 0.48 10.68 6.36
N ILE A 118 0.42 9.94 5.23
CA ILE A 118 -0.59 8.88 5.05
C ILE A 118 -0.39 7.77 6.09
N GLY A 119 0.84 7.35 6.33
CA GLY A 119 1.18 6.37 7.35
C GLY A 119 0.75 6.80 8.76
N ILE A 120 1.04 8.04 9.14
CA ILE A 120 0.64 8.62 10.44
C ILE A 120 -0.89 8.68 10.57
N MET A 121 -1.60 9.17 9.55
CA MET A 121 -3.06 9.23 9.58
C MET A 121 -3.68 7.85 9.77
N ASN A 122 -3.21 6.86 9.01
CA ASN A 122 -3.66 5.47 9.14
C ASN A 122 -3.32 4.90 10.54
N PHE A 123 -2.14 5.20 11.07
CA PHE A 123 -1.74 4.76 12.40
C PHE A 123 -2.65 5.37 13.49
N VAL A 124 -2.89 6.68 13.46
CA VAL A 124 -3.74 7.38 14.43
C VAL A 124 -5.17 6.84 14.38
N ILE A 125 -5.73 6.65 13.17
CA ILE A 125 -7.07 6.09 13.01
C ILE A 125 -7.11 4.65 13.56
N GLY A 126 -6.18 3.78 13.14
CA GLY A 126 -6.12 2.39 13.61
C GLY A 126 -5.95 2.28 15.13
N LEU A 127 -5.06 3.08 15.70
CA LEU A 127 -4.82 3.13 17.15
C LEU A 127 -6.05 3.65 17.90
N SER A 128 -6.77 4.64 17.35
CA SER A 128 -7.98 5.17 17.97
C SER A 128 -9.09 4.10 18.09
N TRP A 129 -9.24 3.26 17.07
CA TRP A 129 -10.17 2.13 17.09
C TRP A 129 -9.72 1.05 18.06
N LEU A 130 -8.42 0.71 18.07
CA LEU A 130 -7.85 -0.27 19.00
C LEU A 130 -8.15 0.09 20.46
N ILE A 131 -7.95 1.36 20.84
CA ILE A 131 -8.17 1.84 22.21
C ILE A 131 -9.66 1.87 22.59
N ARG A 132 -10.54 2.26 21.66
CA ARG A 132 -11.97 2.46 21.96
C ARG A 132 -12.79 1.19 21.99
N SER A 133 -12.55 0.28 21.05
CA SER A 133 -13.42 -0.89 20.83
C SER A 133 -12.65 -2.18 20.56
N GLY A 134 -11.32 -2.11 20.43
CA GLY A 134 -10.53 -3.21 19.87
C GLY A 134 -10.86 -3.47 18.39
N PHE A 135 -10.30 -4.57 17.88
CA PHE A 135 -10.50 -5.01 16.49
C PHE A 135 -11.37 -6.26 16.37
N LEU A 136 -11.72 -6.91 17.48
CA LEU A 136 -12.49 -8.15 17.45
C LEU A 136 -13.98 -7.85 17.64
N VAL A 137 -14.78 -8.22 16.65
CA VAL A 137 -16.24 -8.19 16.72
C VAL A 137 -16.72 -9.62 16.50
N ASN A 138 -17.42 -10.20 17.47
CA ASN A 138 -17.86 -11.61 17.42
C ASN A 138 -16.71 -12.61 17.18
N GLY A 139 -15.52 -12.34 17.72
CA GLY A 139 -14.36 -13.22 17.61
C GLY A 139 -13.61 -13.14 16.27
N VAL A 140 -14.02 -12.29 15.33
CA VAL A 140 -13.33 -12.07 14.05
C VAL A 140 -12.75 -10.66 13.97
N VAL A 141 -11.65 -10.50 13.26
CA VAL A 141 -11.02 -9.20 13.02
C VAL A 141 -11.90 -8.36 12.09
N HIS A 142 -12.28 -7.18 12.56
CA HIS A 142 -13.18 -6.23 11.93
C HIS A 142 -12.45 -5.22 11.03
N GLU A 143 -13.18 -4.58 10.10
CA GLU A 143 -12.67 -3.58 9.14
C GLU A 143 -11.93 -2.39 9.77
N SER A 144 -12.14 -2.14 11.07
CA SER A 144 -11.41 -1.12 11.83
C SER A 144 -9.90 -1.39 11.91
N ALA A 145 -9.47 -2.65 11.76
CA ALA A 145 -8.06 -3.04 11.75
C ALA A 145 -7.32 -2.65 10.46
N ILE A 146 -8.04 -2.37 9.36
CA ILE A 146 -7.47 -2.10 8.04
C ILE A 146 -6.53 -0.88 8.08
N ASN A 147 -6.92 0.20 8.78
CA ASN A 147 -6.07 1.38 8.91
C ASN A 147 -4.74 1.06 9.59
N LEU A 148 -4.74 0.19 10.61
CA LEU A 148 -3.49 -0.21 11.26
C LEU A 148 -2.63 -1.09 10.33
N ALA A 149 -3.25 -1.99 9.56
CA ALA A 149 -2.54 -2.79 8.56
C ALA A 149 -1.87 -1.91 7.49
N VAL A 150 -2.56 -0.89 6.98
CA VAL A 150 -1.98 0.09 6.04
C VAL A 150 -0.84 0.87 6.69
N ALA A 151 -0.96 1.28 7.95
CA ALA A 151 0.12 1.96 8.66
C ALA A 151 1.39 1.09 8.76
N ILE A 152 1.24 -0.20 9.08
CA ILE A 152 2.35 -1.17 9.11
C ILE A 152 3.01 -1.27 7.73
N CYS A 153 2.22 -1.26 6.65
CA CYS A 153 2.73 -1.28 5.28
C CYS A 153 3.63 -0.07 4.97
N PHE A 154 3.23 1.13 5.38
CA PHE A 154 4.07 2.32 5.23
C PHE A 154 5.36 2.24 6.04
N VAL A 155 5.34 1.64 7.23
CA VAL A 155 6.56 1.41 8.02
C VAL A 155 7.50 0.45 7.29
N ILE A 156 6.98 -0.68 6.78
CA ILE A 156 7.78 -1.66 6.02
C ILE A 156 8.41 -1.01 4.79
N MET A 157 7.61 -0.31 3.96
CA MET A 157 8.13 0.39 2.78
C MET A 157 9.19 1.45 3.15
N GLY A 158 8.99 2.16 4.26
CA GLY A 158 9.96 3.12 4.76
C GLY A 158 11.29 2.48 5.15
N ILE A 159 11.24 1.31 5.80
CA ILE A 159 12.43 0.52 6.15
C ILE A 159 13.12 0.01 4.88
N GLU A 160 12.38 -0.54 3.92
CA GLU A 160 12.93 -1.03 2.64
C GLU A 160 13.63 0.09 1.88
N LEU A 161 13.01 1.27 1.79
CA LEU A 161 13.61 2.44 1.17
C LEU A 161 14.88 2.89 1.89
N PHE A 162 14.88 2.88 3.23
CA PHE A 162 16.05 3.25 4.01
C PHE A 162 17.21 2.26 3.82
N ILE A 163 16.92 0.96 3.82
CA ILE A 163 17.92 -0.08 3.56
C ILE A 163 18.48 0.09 2.15
N LYS A 164 17.62 0.19 1.13
CA LYS A 164 18.02 0.32 -0.26
C LYS A 164 18.87 1.58 -0.49
N TRP A 165 18.46 2.71 0.08
CA TRP A 165 19.23 3.96 -0.01
C TRP A 165 20.64 3.85 0.58
N ASN A 166 20.79 3.16 1.71
CA ASN A 166 22.12 2.94 2.30
C ASN A 166 22.97 1.96 1.51
N MET A 167 22.37 0.96 0.86
CA MET A 167 23.08 0.01 0.00
C MET A 167 23.61 0.70 -1.25
N ASP A 168 22.75 1.43 -1.96
CA ASP A 168 23.12 2.13 -3.19
C ASP A 168 24.23 3.16 -2.95
N ARG A 169 24.22 3.82 -1.78
CA ARG A 169 25.29 4.75 -1.39
C ARG A 169 26.64 4.05 -1.17
N LYS A 170 26.65 2.87 -0.55
CA LYS A 170 27.88 2.12 -0.32
C LYS A 170 28.47 1.59 -1.62
N GLU A 171 27.62 1.13 -2.53
CA GLU A 171 28.03 0.64 -3.84
C GLU A 171 28.70 1.76 -4.65
N SER A 172 28.14 2.97 -4.65
CA SER A 172 28.78 4.13 -5.29
C SER A 172 30.11 4.51 -4.65
N GLU A 173 30.24 4.45 -3.33
CA GLU A 173 31.50 4.74 -2.63
C GLU A 173 32.59 3.71 -2.99
N SER A 174 32.23 2.44 -3.15
CA SER A 174 33.18 1.38 -3.52
C SER A 174 33.61 1.37 -4.99
N GLU A 175 32.80 1.93 -5.90
CA GLU A 175 33.16 2.06 -7.33
C GLU A 175 34.10 3.24 -7.58
N GLU A 176 34.18 4.19 -6.65
CA GLU A 176 35.04 5.37 -6.72
C GLU A 176 36.45 5.15 -6.12
N GLU A 177 36.66 4.06 -5.37
CA GLU A 177 37.96 3.63 -4.79
C GLU A 177 38.76 2.69 -5.71
#